data_AF-A0A7Y9MD11-F1
#
_entry.id   AF-A0A7Y9MD11-F1
#
_cell.length_a   1.000
_cell.length_b   1.000
_cell.length_c   1.000
_cell.angle_alpha   90.00
_cell.angle_beta   90.00
_cell.angle_gamma   90.00
#
_symmetry.space_group_name_H-M   'P 1'
#
loop_
_entity.id
_entity.type
_entity.pdbx_description
1 polymer ?
#
loop_
_entity_poly.entity_id
_entity_poly.type
_entity_poly.pdbx_seq_one_letter_code
_entity_poly.pdbx_strand_id
1 'polypeptide(L)'
;MEDDEPELAGYEPHERPLRGPRLRLIMRVTVVLGLVALVLPGILITLGTANRTAIRACAIYAAYYAPEAIASDARFEVRMDPGIGWNCYARNFDGTEVVLAHLGLIPGAVTLPSGPIEST
;
A
#
# COMPACT_ATOMS: atom_id res chain seq x y z
N MET A 1 -52.88 17.69 -18.14
CA MET A 1 -52.64 18.32 -19.44
C MET A 1 -51.25 17.83 -19.81
N GLU A 2 -51.22 16.73 -20.57
CA GLU A 2 -50.00 16.14 -21.10
C GLU A 2 -49.57 17.06 -22.24
N ASP A 3 -48.40 17.66 -22.13
CA ASP A 3 -47.80 18.41 -23.24
C ASP A 3 -47.42 17.37 -24.30
N ASP A 4 -48.23 17.31 -25.36
CA ASP A 4 -47.99 16.47 -26.52
C ASP A 4 -46.85 17.15 -27.30
N GLU A 5 -45.59 16.70 -27.13
CA GLU A 5 -44.44 17.30 -27.81
C GLU A 5 -44.36 16.84 -29.28
N PRO A 6 -44.79 17.66 -30.25
CA PRO A 6 -44.93 17.24 -31.65
C PRO A 6 -43.57 17.06 -32.34
N GLU A 7 -42.50 17.65 -31.80
CA GLU A 7 -41.12 17.44 -32.26
C GLU A 7 -40.63 15.99 -32.13
N LEU A 8 -41.30 15.15 -31.33
CA LEU A 8 -40.91 13.76 -31.11
C LEU A 8 -41.79 12.76 -31.89
N ALA A 9 -42.84 13.21 -32.58
CA ALA A 9 -43.81 12.36 -33.26
C ALA A 9 -43.24 11.54 -34.44
N GLY A 10 -42.04 11.86 -34.91
CA GLY A 10 -41.30 11.11 -35.93
C GLY A 10 -39.95 10.55 -35.45
N TYR A 11 -39.65 10.68 -34.15
CA TYR A 11 -38.42 10.13 -33.59
C TYR A 11 -38.59 8.63 -33.37
N GLU A 12 -38.17 7.83 -34.35
CA GLU A 12 -37.91 6.41 -34.14
C GLU A 12 -36.59 6.30 -33.37
N PRO A 13 -36.60 5.93 -32.07
CA PRO A 13 -35.36 5.74 -31.34
C PRO A 13 -34.57 4.69 -32.11
N HIS A 14 -33.46 5.09 -32.71
CA HIS A 14 -32.58 4.14 -33.35
C HIS A 14 -32.02 3.24 -32.24
N GLU A 15 -32.70 2.13 -31.96
CA GLU A 15 -32.29 1.06 -31.04
C GLU A 15 -31.04 0.32 -31.52
N ARG A 16 -30.37 0.79 -32.58
CA ARG A 16 -29.02 0.35 -32.87
C ARG A 16 -28.11 0.90 -31.77
N PRO A 17 -27.51 0.05 -30.92
CA PRO A 17 -26.54 0.55 -29.96
C PRO A 17 -25.45 1.29 -30.73
N LEU A 18 -25.26 2.59 -30.43
CA LEU A 18 -24.27 3.48 -31.07
C LEU A 18 -22.85 2.88 -31.17
N ARG A 19 -22.57 1.83 -30.36
CA ARG A 19 -21.36 1.02 -30.41
C ARG A 19 -21.74 -0.45 -30.37
N GLY A 20 -21.32 -1.20 -31.40
CA GLY A 20 -21.44 -2.66 -31.42
C GLY A 20 -20.70 -3.33 -30.24
N PRO A 21 -20.99 -4.62 -29.95
CA PRO A 21 -20.45 -5.31 -28.78
C PRO A 21 -18.91 -5.32 -28.72
N ARG A 22 -18.24 -5.36 -29.87
CA ARG A 22 -16.77 -5.26 -29.98
C ARG A 22 -16.22 -3.90 -29.55
N LEU A 23 -16.84 -2.81 -29.97
CA LEU A 23 -16.46 -1.44 -29.59
C LEU A 23 -16.61 -1.20 -28.08
N ARG A 24 -17.65 -1.79 -27.46
CA ARG A 24 -17.84 -1.73 -26.01
C ARG A 24 -16.75 -2.48 -25.25
N LEU A 25 -16.34 -3.64 -25.74
CA LEU A 25 -15.25 -4.42 -25.15
C LEU A 25 -13.92 -3.65 -25.23
N ILE A 26 -13.58 -3.12 -26.41
CA ILE A 26 -12.36 -2.33 -26.62
C ILE A 26 -12.34 -1.14 -25.65
N MET A 27 -13.43 -0.39 -25.58
CA MET A 27 -13.55 0.73 -24.64
C MET A 27 -13.29 0.31 -23.19
N ARG A 28 -13.91 -0.78 -22.72
CA ARG A 28 -13.70 -1.28 -21.34
C ARG A 28 -12.25 -1.65 -21.09
N VAL A 29 -11.62 -2.37 -22.02
CA VAL A 29 -10.22 -2.77 -21.90
C VAL A 29 -9.30 -1.56 -21.87
N THR A 30 -9.50 -0.59 -22.76
CA THR A 30 -8.70 0.65 -22.80
C THR A 30 -8.83 1.43 -21.51
N VAL A 31 -10.04 1.56 -20.95
CA VAL A 31 -10.26 2.24 -19.67
C VAL A 31 -9.55 1.53 -18.53
N VAL A 32 -9.68 0.19 -18.43
CA VAL A 32 -9.00 -0.58 -17.38
C VAL A 32 -7.48 -0.46 -17.50
N LEU A 33 -6.92 -0.55 -18.72
CA LEU A 33 -5.49 -0.36 -18.95
C LEU A 33 -5.03 1.04 -18.56
N GLY A 34 -5.80 2.08 -18.91
CA GLY A 34 -5.51 3.46 -18.52
C GLY A 34 -5.51 3.64 -17.00
N LEU A 35 -6.47 3.04 -16.29
CA LEU A 35 -6.53 3.08 -14.83
C LEU A 35 -5.35 2.34 -14.19
N VAL A 36 -5.01 1.15 -14.69
CA VAL A 36 -3.84 0.40 -14.20
C VAL A 36 -2.56 1.20 -14.43
N ALA A 37 -2.37 1.77 -15.62
CA ALA A 37 -1.21 2.59 -15.94
C ALA A 37 -1.10 3.85 -15.07
N LEU A 38 -2.24 4.43 -14.68
CA LEU A 38 -2.28 5.60 -13.79
C LEU A 38 -1.95 5.25 -12.33
N VAL A 39 -2.48 4.14 -11.82
CA VAL A 39 -2.41 3.79 -10.39
C VAL A 39 -1.15 3.01 -10.04
N LEU A 40 -0.70 2.11 -10.92
CA LEU A 40 0.46 1.25 -10.71
C LEU A 40 1.74 2.01 -10.29
N PRO A 41 2.17 3.10 -10.95
CA PRO A 41 3.37 3.82 -10.54
C PRO A 41 3.24 4.38 -9.12
N GLY A 42 2.05 4.87 -8.74
CA GLY A 42 1.78 5.35 -7.39
C GLY A 42 2.00 4.25 -6.35
N ILE A 43 1.41 3.07 -6.57
CA ILE A 43 1.58 1.92 -5.67
C ILE A 43 3.05 1.52 -5.53
N LEU A 44 3.78 1.43 -6.64
CA LEU A 44 5.20 1.05 -6.64
C LEU A 44 6.06 2.06 -5.86
N ILE A 45 5.82 3.35 -6.04
CA ILE A 45 6.52 4.42 -5.31
C ILE A 45 6.19 4.34 -3.82
N THR A 46 4.93 4.15 -3.45
CA THR A 46 4.51 4.04 -2.05
C THR A 46 5.15 2.83 -1.37
N LEU A 47 5.13 1.65 -1.99
CA LEU A 47 5.75 0.44 -1.44
C LEU A 47 7.27 0.58 -1.31
N GLY A 48 7.92 1.16 -2.32
CA GLY A 48 9.36 1.42 -2.28
C GLY A 48 9.75 2.41 -1.20
N THR A 49 8.93 3.45 -0.99
CA THR A 49 9.13 4.43 0.09
C THR A 49 8.92 3.79 1.46
N ALA A 50 7.83 3.04 1.64
CA ALA A 50 7.55 2.32 2.89
C ALA A 50 8.69 1.37 3.26
N ASN A 51 9.20 0.57 2.31
CA ASN A 51 10.33 -0.34 2.55
C ASN A 51 11.59 0.41 3.01
N ARG A 52 11.96 1.50 2.31
CA ARG A 52 13.13 2.31 2.69
C ARG A 52 12.97 2.95 4.06
N THR A 53 11.77 3.43 4.39
CA THR A 53 11.48 3.99 5.71
C THR A 53 11.55 2.92 6.79
N ALA A 54 10.99 1.73 6.54
CA ALA A 54 11.04 0.60 7.48
C ALA A 54 12.47 0.18 7.79
N ILE A 55 13.32 0.00 6.76
CA ILE A 55 14.73 -0.37 6.93
C ILE A 55 15.48 0.68 7.75
N ARG A 56 15.29 1.97 7.44
CA ARG A 56 15.95 3.07 8.17
C ARG A 56 15.48 3.13 9.63
N ALA A 57 14.18 3.02 9.87
CA ALA A 57 13.63 3.01 11.22
C ALA A 57 14.16 1.81 12.02
N CYS A 58 14.20 0.63 11.39
CA CYS A 58 14.69 -0.58 12.03
C CYS A 58 16.18 -0.51 12.37
N ALA A 59 17.01 0.09 11.52
CA ALA A 59 18.42 0.32 11.83
C ALA A 59 18.62 1.18 13.09
N ILE A 60 17.79 2.22 13.27
CA ILE A 60 17.84 3.08 14.46
C ILE A 60 17.35 2.32 15.70
N TYR A 61 16.26 1.56 15.59
CA TYR A 61 15.78 0.73 16.70
C TYR A 61 16.79 -0.34 17.10
N ALA A 62 17.43 -1.01 16.15
CA ALA A 62 18.48 -1.99 16.43
C ALA A 62 19.67 -1.35 17.13
N ALA A 63 20.14 -0.19 16.66
CA ALA A 63 21.23 0.53 17.32
C ALA A 63 20.91 0.94 18.76
N TYR A 64 19.63 1.14 19.09
CA TYR A 64 19.20 1.55 20.44
C TYR A 64 18.87 0.36 21.36
N TYR A 65 18.11 -0.61 20.88
CA TYR A 65 17.59 -1.72 21.70
C TYR A 65 18.45 -2.99 21.66
N ALA A 66 19.23 -3.20 20.60
CA ALA A 66 20.08 -4.38 20.42
C ALA A 66 21.42 -3.98 19.77
N PRO A 67 22.24 -3.14 20.42
CA PRO A 67 23.51 -2.67 19.87
C PRO A 67 24.52 -3.79 19.57
N GLU A 68 24.37 -4.94 20.23
CA GLU A 68 25.16 -6.15 20.02
C GLU A 68 24.70 -7.00 18.82
N ALA A 69 23.57 -6.66 18.19
CA ALA A 69 23.07 -7.38 17.03
C ALA A 69 24.02 -7.22 15.83
N ILE A 70 24.25 -8.32 15.11
CA ILE A 70 25.13 -8.33 13.92
C ILE A 70 24.42 -7.83 12.67
N ALA A 71 23.10 -7.86 12.65
CA ALA A 71 22.28 -7.41 11.54
C ALA A 71 20.89 -7.00 12.03
N SER A 72 20.23 -6.16 11.24
CA SER A 72 18.82 -5.85 11.39
C SER A 72 18.11 -5.95 10.05
N ASP A 73 16.83 -6.30 10.09
CA ASP A 73 16.01 -6.48 8.90
C ASP A 73 14.58 -6.02 9.16
N ALA A 74 13.97 -5.43 8.13
CA ALA A 74 12.60 -4.96 8.18
C ALA A 74 11.76 -5.75 7.17
N ARG A 75 10.72 -6.44 7.65
CA ARG A 75 9.89 -7.31 6.82
C ARG A 75 8.43 -6.94 6.90
N PHE A 76 7.76 -6.97 5.75
CA PHE A 76 6.32 -6.83 5.67
C PHE A 76 5.66 -8.18 5.90
N GLU A 77 4.82 -8.27 6.92
CA GLU A 77 4.15 -9.50 7.29
C GLU A 77 2.63 -9.28 7.38
N VAL A 78 1.88 -10.27 6.90
CA VAL A 78 0.41 -10.25 6.80
C VAL A 78 -0.28 -11.06 7.91
N ARG A 79 0.48 -11.85 8.67
CA ARG A 79 -0.04 -12.80 9.66
C ARG A 79 0.84 -12.82 10.91
N MET A 80 1.16 -11.64 11.40
CA MET A 80 1.88 -11.44 12.67
C MET A 80 0.93 -10.76 13.65
N ASP A 81 1.11 -10.97 14.95
CA ASP A 81 0.46 -10.20 16.02
C ASP A 81 1.38 -9.00 16.33
N PRO A 82 0.92 -7.72 16.32
CA PRO A 82 -0.46 -7.23 16.46
C PRO A 82 -1.28 -7.10 15.15
N GLY A 83 -0.70 -7.39 13.98
CA GLY A 83 -1.44 -7.35 12.71
C GLY A 83 -0.57 -7.25 11.45
N ILE A 84 -1.20 -6.85 10.35
CA ILE A 84 -0.54 -6.60 9.07
C ILE A 84 0.34 -5.35 9.14
N GLY A 85 1.62 -5.49 8.76
CA GLY A 85 2.52 -4.35 8.71
C GLY A 85 3.98 -4.73 8.59
N TRP A 86 4.81 -3.70 8.71
CA TRP A 86 6.25 -3.85 8.79
C TRP A 86 6.68 -4.19 10.21
N ASN A 87 7.52 -5.20 10.35
CA ASN A 87 8.15 -5.62 11.59
C ASN A 87 9.66 -5.42 11.50
N CYS A 88 10.27 -4.97 12.59
CA CYS A 88 11.71 -4.82 12.72
C CYS A 88 12.29 -5.99 13.52
N TYR A 89 13.31 -6.63 12.97
CA TYR A 89 14.03 -7.73 13.59
C TYR A 89 15.48 -7.34 13.78
N ALA A 90 16.05 -7.75 14.91
CA ALA A 90 17.50 -7.82 15.10
C ALA A 90 17.93 -9.28 15.08
N ARG A 91 19.10 -9.53 14.51
CA ARG A 91 19.74 -10.84 14.48
C ARG A 91 21.01 -10.82 15.31
N ASN A 92 21.10 -11.75 16.25
CA ASN A 92 22.25 -11.91 17.14
C ASN A 92 23.28 -12.87 16.53
N PHE A 93 24.46 -12.94 17.17
CA PHE A 93 25.58 -13.77 16.73
C PHE A 93 25.27 -15.27 16.70
N ASP A 94 24.39 -15.73 17.58
CA ASP A 94 23.90 -17.11 17.67
C ASP A 94 22.87 -17.46 16.57
N GLY A 95 22.53 -16.49 15.71
CA GLY A 95 21.54 -16.64 14.65
C GLY A 95 20.10 -16.48 15.13
N THR A 96 19.87 -16.16 16.42
CA THR A 96 18.53 -15.87 16.91
C THR A 96 18.04 -14.54 16.38
N GLU A 97 16.74 -14.47 16.06
CA GLU A 97 16.06 -13.25 15.66
C GLU A 97 15.09 -12.82 16.75
N VAL A 98 15.15 -11.55 17.11
CA VAL A 98 14.23 -10.92 18.07
C VAL A 98 13.48 -9.80 17.40
N VAL A 99 12.18 -9.70 17.69
CA VAL A 99 11.34 -8.60 17.22
C VAL A 99 11.61 -7.39 18.09
N LEU A 100 12.03 -6.29 17.49
CA LEU A 100 12.30 -5.04 18.20
C LEU A 100 11.09 -4.11 18.23
N ALA A 101 10.37 -4.00 17.11
CA ALA A 101 9.27 -3.06 16.97
C ALA A 101 8.30 -3.45 15.84
N HIS A 102 7.02 -3.17 16.05
CA HIS A 102 6.01 -3.15 14.99
C HIS A 102 5.91 -1.74 14.41
N LEU A 103 6.26 -1.58 13.13
CA LEU A 103 6.29 -0.29 12.43
C LEU A 103 4.96 0.03 11.73
N GLY A 104 4.01 -0.91 11.70
CA GLY A 104 2.70 -0.74 11.10
C GLY A 104 2.70 -0.80 9.56
N LEU A 105 1.54 -0.53 8.96
CA LEU A 105 1.36 -0.59 7.51
C LEU A 105 2.16 0.48 6.75
N ILE A 106 2.21 1.69 7.32
CA ILE A 106 2.92 2.85 6.77
C ILE A 106 3.97 3.27 7.80
N PRO A 107 5.24 2.83 7.63
CA PRO A 107 6.31 3.13 8.56
C PRO A 107 6.54 4.64 8.67
N GLY A 108 6.58 5.14 9.91
CA GLY A 108 6.79 6.54 10.22
C GLY A 108 8.19 6.85 10.76
N ALA A 109 8.34 8.05 11.32
CA ALA A 109 9.54 8.45 12.03
C ALA A 109 9.74 7.60 13.30
N VAL A 110 10.99 7.46 13.73
CA VAL A 110 11.35 6.71 14.93
C VAL A 110 11.00 7.54 16.16
N THR A 111 10.33 6.90 17.12
CA THR A 111 10.05 7.47 18.44
C THR A 111 10.85 6.70 19.48
N LEU A 112 12.01 7.24 19.88
CA LEU A 112 12.79 6.68 20.97
C LEU A 112 12.33 7.30 22.30
N PRO A 113 12.34 6.54 23.41
CA PRO A 113 12.17 7.11 24.74
C PRO A 113 13.25 8.15 25.00
N SER A 114 12.86 9.39 25.32
CA SER A 114 13.77 10.48 25.65
C SER A 114 14.06 10.58 27.16
N GLY A 115 13.70 9.56 27.95
CA GLY A 115 13.87 9.49 29.40
C GLY A 115 14.93 8.46 29.83
N PRO A 116 15.43 8.53 31.07
CA PRO A 116 16.35 7.53 31.61
C PRO A 116 15.71 6.14 31.59
N ILE A 117 16.43 5.17 31.05
CA ILE A 117 16.07 3.75 31.10
C ILE A 117 16.19 3.29 32.54
N GLU A 118 15.07 3.12 33.23
CA GLU A 118 15.04 2.52 34.57
C GLU A 118 15.24 1.00 34.41
N SER A 119 16.47 0.53 34.62
CA SER A 119 16.77 -0.90 34.65
C SER A 119 16.27 -1.48 35.98
N THR A 120 15.23 -2.31 35.94
CA THR A 120 14.84 -3.19 37.05
C THR A 120 15.22 -4.63 36.71
#